data_AF-A0A0F3GUK3-F1
#
_entry.id   AF-A0A0F3GUK3-F1
#
_cell.length_a   1.000
_cell.length_b   1.000
_cell.length_c   1.000
_cell.angle_alpha   90.00
_cell.angle_beta   90.00
_cell.angle_gamma   90.00
#
_symmetry.space_group_name_H-M   'P 1'
#
loop_
_entity.id
_entity.type
_entity.pdbx_description
1 polymer ?
#
loop_
_entity_poly.entity_id
_entity_poly.type
_entity_poly.pdbx_seq_one_letter_code
_entity_poly.pdbx_strand_id
1 'polypeptide(L)'
;MLKTAARKNLSAIDVYGADFGVSSVRVGVDGTTIDYQGHGTYKDLTIPLVGAHQAENAACAIRAWEVLSRKGHLAGDEGTLRRALKGVAWPGRCEMTSFNGMPVLLDGAHNPDAMRHLAVTLRDVFLNPKDQKPPFLRVILIIGTMSDKDKDNIIAPILPVAHTVIFTSANYPRAERAECLLAIAKAMLPEMKVVFHTTDSLRDALALARTLHQAGDLVVVTGSFYTVGDAREVIGGEVVYLKSLTESI
;
A
#
# COMPACT_ATOMS: atom_id res chain seq x y z
N MET A 1 23.33 9.91 -11.01
CA MET A 1 23.36 8.69 -11.84
C MET A 1 22.45 8.79 -13.06
N LEU A 2 21.13 9.00 -12.91
CA LEU A 2 20.17 9.08 -14.02
C LEU A 2 20.44 10.21 -15.03
N LYS A 3 20.65 11.46 -14.57
CA LYS A 3 21.01 12.59 -15.46
C LYS A 3 22.27 12.33 -16.28
N THR A 4 23.25 11.63 -15.68
CA THR A 4 24.50 11.25 -16.34
C THR A 4 24.26 10.19 -17.42
N ALA A 5 23.43 9.17 -17.13
CA ALA A 5 23.06 8.15 -18.09
C ALA A 5 22.25 8.74 -19.27
N ALA A 6 21.29 9.62 -18.98
CA ALA A 6 20.51 10.32 -20.00
C ALA A 6 21.39 11.14 -20.94
N ARG A 7 22.35 11.91 -20.40
CA ARG A 7 23.34 12.66 -21.19
C ARG A 7 24.20 11.74 -22.07
N LYS A 8 24.71 10.64 -21.51
CA LYS A 8 25.51 9.66 -22.27
C LYS A 8 24.73 9.05 -23.44
N ASN A 9 23.43 8.82 -23.25
CA ASN A 9 22.55 8.22 -24.24
C ASN A 9 21.79 9.24 -25.09
N LEU A 10 22.15 10.53 -25.03
CA LEU A 10 21.48 11.64 -25.74
C LEU A 10 19.95 11.60 -25.60
N SER A 11 19.47 11.19 -24.43
CA SER A 11 18.06 10.99 -24.12
C SER A 11 17.55 12.14 -23.26
N ALA A 12 16.34 12.61 -23.56
CA ALA A 12 15.65 13.57 -22.70
C ALA A 12 15.35 12.92 -21.33
N ILE A 13 15.34 13.75 -20.28
CA ILE A 13 14.91 13.36 -18.94
C ILE A 13 13.80 14.32 -18.51
N ASP A 14 12.69 13.75 -18.03
CA ASP A 14 11.62 14.50 -17.39
C ASP A 14 11.61 14.16 -15.90
N VAL A 15 11.48 15.16 -15.05
CA VAL A 15 11.60 15.06 -13.60
C VAL A 15 10.32 15.54 -12.94
N TYR A 16 9.70 14.66 -12.14
CA TYR A 16 8.54 15.01 -11.32
C TYR A 16 8.87 16.18 -10.37
N GLY A 17 7.95 17.14 -10.25
CA GLY A 17 8.12 18.37 -9.49
C GLY A 17 8.92 19.47 -10.19
N ALA A 18 9.51 19.19 -11.36
CA ALA A 18 10.23 20.18 -12.18
C ALA A 18 9.60 20.33 -13.58
N ASP A 19 9.42 19.22 -14.30
CA ASP A 19 8.93 19.21 -15.68
C ASP A 19 7.44 18.84 -15.79
N PHE A 20 6.93 18.12 -14.79
CA PHE A 20 5.54 17.70 -14.65
C PHE A 20 5.23 17.42 -13.17
N GLY A 21 3.96 17.32 -12.81
CA GLY A 21 3.56 17.04 -11.44
C GLY A 21 2.05 16.98 -11.24
N VAL A 22 1.64 17.04 -9.97
CA VAL A 22 0.23 17.15 -9.58
C VAL A 22 0.02 18.42 -8.79
N SER A 23 -1.09 19.12 -9.04
CA SER A 23 -1.45 20.35 -8.32
C SER A 23 -2.50 20.13 -7.24
N SER A 24 -3.18 18.99 -7.26
CA SER A 24 -4.17 18.60 -6.27
C SER A 24 -4.13 17.09 -6.10
N VAL A 25 -4.21 16.62 -4.85
CA VAL A 25 -4.30 15.20 -4.51
C VAL A 25 -5.39 15.02 -3.47
N ARG A 26 -6.38 14.19 -3.79
CA ARG A 26 -7.41 13.74 -2.87
C ARG A 26 -7.33 12.23 -2.76
N VAL A 27 -7.12 11.73 -1.55
CA VAL A 27 -7.03 10.29 -1.26
C VAL A 27 -8.26 9.90 -0.46
N GLY A 28 -8.90 8.81 -0.86
CA GLY A 28 -9.97 8.17 -0.12
C GLY A 28 -9.82 6.66 -0.13
N VAL A 29 -10.76 5.99 0.52
CA VAL A 29 -10.79 4.52 0.61
C VAL A 29 -11.01 3.83 -0.74
N ASP A 30 -11.60 4.54 -1.70
CA ASP A 30 -11.88 4.04 -3.05
C ASP A 30 -10.76 4.37 -4.06
N GLY A 31 -9.70 5.08 -3.63
CA GLY A 31 -8.56 5.40 -4.47
C GLY A 31 -8.09 6.85 -4.36
N THR A 32 -7.37 7.29 -5.40
CA THR A 32 -6.70 8.58 -5.45
C THR A 32 -7.19 9.37 -6.65
N THR A 33 -7.55 10.64 -6.43
CA THR A 33 -7.91 11.59 -7.47
C THR A 33 -6.88 12.72 -7.52
N ILE A 34 -6.39 13.03 -8.73
CA ILE A 34 -5.35 14.02 -8.96
C ILE A 34 -5.73 15.04 -10.03
N ASP A 35 -5.19 16.24 -9.90
CA ASP A 35 -5.05 17.18 -11.00
C ASP A 35 -3.61 17.15 -11.49
N TYR A 36 -3.41 16.74 -12.73
CA TYR A 36 -2.09 16.57 -13.35
C TYR A 36 -1.71 17.79 -14.20
N GLN A 37 -0.42 18.14 -14.16
CA GLN A 37 0.19 19.16 -15.00
C GLN A 37 1.48 18.63 -15.64
N GLY A 38 1.58 18.71 -16.96
CA GLY A 38 2.75 18.29 -17.73
C GLY A 38 2.68 18.86 -19.15
N HIS A 39 2.75 18.00 -20.17
CA HIS A 39 2.54 18.45 -21.54
C HIS A 39 1.09 18.87 -21.81
N GLY A 40 0.14 18.18 -21.18
CA GLY A 40 -1.25 18.58 -21.04
C GLY A 40 -1.56 18.93 -19.58
N THR A 41 -2.81 19.35 -19.35
CA THR A 41 -3.37 19.54 -18.01
C THR A 41 -4.68 18.77 -17.94
N TYR A 42 -4.78 17.90 -16.94
CA TYR A 42 -5.93 17.01 -16.78
C TYR A 42 -6.45 17.11 -15.35
N LYS A 43 -7.71 17.49 -15.20
CA LYS A 43 -8.36 17.61 -13.88
C LYS A 43 -9.13 16.35 -13.51
N ASP A 44 -9.25 16.08 -12.21
CA ASP A 44 -10.07 15.01 -11.67
C ASP A 44 -9.77 13.64 -12.31
N LEU A 45 -8.48 13.32 -12.48
CA LEU A 45 -8.07 11.98 -12.91
C LEU A 45 -8.14 11.04 -11.70
N THR A 46 -8.91 9.97 -11.81
CA THR A 46 -9.13 9.01 -10.72
C THR A 46 -8.46 7.68 -11.01
N ILE A 47 -7.81 7.11 -9.99
CA ILE A 47 -7.17 5.80 -10.02
C ILE A 47 -7.62 5.03 -8.78
N PRO A 48 -8.07 3.77 -8.93
CA PRO A 48 -8.57 2.96 -7.81
C PRO A 48 -7.43 2.37 -6.96
N LEU A 49 -6.38 3.15 -6.69
CA LEU A 49 -5.27 2.80 -5.81
C LEU A 49 -5.21 3.80 -4.66
N VAL A 50 -5.21 3.28 -3.44
CA VAL A 50 -5.23 4.09 -2.21
C VAL A 50 -3.80 4.50 -1.82
N GLY A 51 -3.65 5.74 -1.38
CA GLY A 51 -2.40 6.29 -0.85
C GLY A 51 -1.87 7.47 -1.68
N ALA A 52 -1.38 8.51 -1.00
CA ALA A 52 -0.93 9.74 -1.66
C ALA A 52 0.22 9.53 -2.66
N HIS A 53 1.12 8.58 -2.38
CA HIS A 53 2.22 8.22 -3.28
C HIS A 53 1.73 7.70 -4.65
N GLN A 54 0.48 7.23 -4.75
CA GLN A 54 -0.10 6.82 -6.04
C GLN A 54 -0.28 8.02 -6.98
N ALA A 55 -0.40 9.25 -6.46
CA ALA A 55 -0.42 10.45 -7.28
C ALA A 55 0.88 10.66 -8.06
N GLU A 56 2.04 10.39 -7.43
CA GLU A 56 3.34 10.48 -8.09
C GLU A 56 3.53 9.38 -9.12
N ASN A 57 3.15 8.14 -8.77
CA ASN A 57 3.17 7.01 -9.71
C ASN A 57 2.31 7.28 -10.94
N ALA A 58 1.10 7.80 -10.72
CA ALA A 58 0.17 8.21 -11.76
C ALA A 58 0.76 9.29 -12.65
N ALA A 59 1.32 10.35 -12.06
CA ALA A 59 1.92 11.44 -12.80
C ALA A 59 3.08 10.94 -13.67
N CYS A 60 3.92 10.05 -13.15
CA CYS A 60 5.01 9.43 -13.93
C CYS A 60 4.47 8.61 -15.11
N ALA A 61 3.41 7.83 -14.91
CA ALA A 61 2.78 7.06 -15.97
C ALA A 61 2.13 7.94 -17.04
N ILE A 62 1.42 9.00 -16.62
CA ILE A 62 0.82 10.00 -17.52
C ILE A 62 1.92 10.67 -18.33
N ARG A 63 3.02 11.09 -17.69
CA ARG A 63 4.15 11.72 -18.39
C ARG A 63 4.76 10.79 -19.44
N ALA A 64 4.98 9.53 -19.09
CA ALA A 64 5.49 8.54 -20.03
C ALA A 64 4.55 8.37 -21.23
N TRP A 65 3.23 8.32 -20.99
CA TRP A 65 2.22 8.28 -22.04
C TRP A 65 2.24 9.53 -22.92
N GLU A 66 2.34 10.74 -22.34
CA GLU A 66 2.43 11.99 -23.11
C GLU A 66 3.66 12.02 -24.03
N VAL A 67 4.82 11.60 -23.53
CA VAL A 67 6.07 11.55 -24.29
C VAL A 67 5.98 10.57 -25.45
N LEU A 68 5.43 9.37 -25.20
CA LEU A 68 5.28 8.35 -26.25
C LEU A 68 4.20 8.72 -27.28
N SER A 69 3.10 9.33 -26.84
CA SER A 69 2.04 9.83 -27.73
C SER A 69 2.55 10.94 -28.66
N ARG A 70 3.33 11.90 -28.13
CA ARG A 70 3.96 12.96 -28.95
C ARG A 70 4.96 12.42 -29.98
N LYS A 71 5.60 11.28 -29.70
CA LYS A 71 6.48 10.58 -30.65
C LYS A 71 5.73 9.70 -31.65
N GLY A 72 4.40 9.65 -31.58
CA GLY A 72 3.57 8.81 -32.45
C GLY A 72 3.66 7.31 -32.13
N HIS A 73 4.20 6.93 -30.97
CA HIS A 73 4.29 5.52 -30.56
C HIS A 73 3.02 5.01 -29.87
N LEU A 74 2.23 5.91 -29.30
CA LEU A 74 0.95 5.61 -28.68
C LEU A 74 -0.13 6.50 -29.27
N ALA A 75 -1.33 5.96 -29.39
CA ALA A 75 -2.54 6.70 -29.75
C ALA A 75 -3.46 6.78 -28.53
N GLY A 76 -4.24 7.85 -28.45
CA GLY A 76 -5.22 8.03 -27.40
C GLY A 76 -5.51 9.50 -27.14
N ASP A 77 -6.76 9.79 -26.82
CA ASP A 77 -7.21 11.07 -26.32
C ASP A 77 -7.28 11.07 -24.78
N GLU A 78 -7.68 12.19 -24.20
CA GLU A 78 -7.91 12.29 -22.76
C GLU A 78 -8.96 11.28 -22.27
N GLY A 79 -9.98 10.97 -23.08
CA GLY A 79 -10.99 9.97 -22.75
C GLY A 79 -10.38 8.57 -22.56
N THR A 80 -9.42 8.22 -23.42
CA THR A 80 -8.65 6.97 -23.33
C THR A 80 -7.79 6.94 -22.07
N LEU A 81 -7.09 8.05 -21.76
CA LEU A 81 -6.30 8.19 -20.54
C LEU A 81 -7.17 7.97 -19.29
N ARG A 82 -8.32 8.66 -19.21
CA ARG A 82 -9.25 8.55 -18.07
C ARG A 82 -9.76 7.13 -17.86
N ARG A 83 -10.13 6.43 -18.95
CA ARG A 83 -10.58 5.02 -18.86
C ARG A 83 -9.44 4.11 -18.40
N ALA A 84 -8.24 4.30 -18.94
CA ALA A 84 -7.07 3.50 -18.56
C ALA A 84 -6.73 3.66 -17.07
N LEU A 85 -6.71 4.90 -16.56
CA LEU A 85 -6.44 5.19 -15.15
C LEU A 85 -7.51 4.62 -14.22
N LYS A 86 -8.79 4.73 -14.59
CA LYS A 86 -9.90 4.16 -13.81
C LYS A 86 -9.89 2.62 -13.79
N GLY A 87 -9.36 1.99 -14.83
CA GLY A 87 -9.28 0.53 -14.98
C GLY A 87 -8.05 -0.12 -14.36
N VAL A 88 -7.19 0.64 -13.67
CA VAL A 88 -5.99 0.09 -13.04
C VAL A 88 -6.39 -0.91 -11.96
N ALA A 89 -5.78 -2.08 -11.97
CA ALA A 89 -5.87 -3.05 -10.88
C ALA A 89 -4.45 -3.46 -10.48
N TRP A 90 -4.14 -3.35 -9.20
CA TRP A 90 -2.82 -3.72 -8.68
C TRP A 90 -2.96 -4.55 -7.41
N PRO A 91 -2.95 -5.89 -7.54
CA PRO A 91 -3.01 -6.76 -6.38
C PRO A 91 -1.88 -6.52 -5.38
N GLY A 92 -2.20 -6.52 -4.09
CA GLY A 92 -1.26 -6.25 -3.01
C GLY A 92 -0.83 -4.78 -2.89
N ARG A 93 -1.63 -3.82 -3.36
CA ARG A 93 -1.42 -2.38 -3.16
C ARG A 93 -2.63 -1.75 -2.49
N CYS A 94 -2.61 -1.73 -1.17
CA CYS A 94 -3.77 -1.40 -0.33
C CYS A 94 -5.04 -2.09 -0.86
N GLU A 95 -4.92 -3.37 -1.24
CA GLU A 95 -6.01 -4.19 -1.79
C GLU A 95 -6.93 -4.60 -0.64
N MET A 96 -8.19 -4.15 -0.70
CA MET A 96 -9.20 -4.51 0.30
C MET A 96 -9.86 -5.85 -0.07
N THR A 97 -9.97 -6.75 0.90
CA THR A 97 -10.62 -8.06 0.78
C THR A 97 -11.25 -8.42 2.13
N SER A 98 -11.79 -9.64 2.25
CA SER A 98 -12.31 -10.15 3.51
C SER A 98 -11.94 -11.61 3.71
N PHE A 99 -11.73 -12.01 4.96
CA PHE A 99 -11.48 -13.39 5.36
C PHE A 99 -12.55 -13.82 6.37
N ASN A 100 -13.53 -14.63 5.95
CA ASN A 100 -14.66 -15.03 6.79
C ASN A 100 -15.40 -13.83 7.45
N GLY A 101 -15.67 -12.79 6.63
CA GLY A 101 -16.33 -11.55 7.05
C GLY A 101 -15.43 -10.54 7.78
N MET A 102 -14.18 -10.91 8.10
CA MET A 102 -13.19 -10.00 8.69
C MET A 102 -12.56 -9.15 7.57
N PRO A 103 -12.57 -7.80 7.64
CA PRO A 103 -11.94 -6.95 6.65
C PRO A 103 -10.41 -7.08 6.70
N VAL A 104 -9.80 -7.26 5.53
CA VAL A 104 -8.36 -7.44 5.38
C VAL A 104 -7.83 -6.49 4.31
N LEU A 105 -6.81 -5.70 4.65
CA LEU A 105 -6.04 -4.88 3.71
C LEU A 105 -4.71 -5.58 3.40
N LEU A 106 -4.41 -5.77 2.12
CA LEU A 106 -3.16 -6.37 1.65
C LEU A 106 -2.26 -5.31 1.03
N ASP A 107 -1.03 -5.18 1.53
CA ASP A 107 -0.04 -4.27 0.94
C ASP A 107 1.38 -4.84 0.92
N GLY A 108 2.02 -4.85 -0.25
CA GLY A 108 3.37 -5.36 -0.46
C GLY A 108 4.50 -4.42 -0.03
N ALA A 109 4.27 -3.48 0.89
CA ALA A 109 5.32 -2.66 1.49
C ALA A 109 6.37 -3.56 2.16
N HIS A 110 7.62 -3.42 1.74
CA HIS A 110 8.74 -4.28 2.16
C HIS A 110 10.08 -3.54 2.25
N ASN A 111 10.02 -2.21 2.23
CA ASN A 111 11.15 -1.33 2.39
C ASN A 111 10.74 -0.14 3.29
N PRO A 112 11.70 0.61 3.87
CA PRO A 112 11.38 1.66 4.83
C PRO A 112 10.47 2.76 4.28
N ASP A 113 10.67 3.16 3.02
CA ASP A 113 9.88 4.22 2.38
C ASP A 113 8.44 3.79 2.14
N ALA A 114 8.25 2.60 1.54
CA ALA A 114 6.94 2.01 1.32
C ALA A 114 6.19 1.80 2.64
N MET A 115 6.89 1.41 3.71
CA MET A 115 6.24 1.23 5.01
C MET A 115 5.81 2.55 5.65
N ARG A 116 6.60 3.63 5.50
CA ARG A 116 6.16 4.98 5.91
C ARG A 116 4.91 5.41 5.15
N HIS A 117 4.87 5.18 3.85
CA HIS A 117 3.68 5.48 3.05
C HIS A 117 2.46 4.66 3.47
N LEU A 118 2.63 3.37 3.77
CA LEU A 118 1.55 2.54 4.30
C LEU A 118 1.06 3.05 5.67
N ALA A 119 1.98 3.36 6.59
CA ALA A 119 1.63 3.88 7.91
C ALA A 119 0.84 5.19 7.83
N VAL A 120 1.27 6.12 6.97
CA VAL A 120 0.55 7.37 6.69
C VAL A 120 -0.84 7.08 6.10
N THR A 121 -0.92 6.15 5.15
CA THR A 121 -2.19 5.78 4.51
C THR A 121 -3.19 5.18 5.51
N LEU A 122 -2.74 4.25 6.35
CA LEU A 122 -3.55 3.67 7.42
C LEU A 122 -4.07 4.75 8.39
N ARG A 123 -3.19 5.65 8.83
CA ARG A 123 -3.56 6.75 9.73
C ARG A 123 -4.57 7.69 9.08
N ASP A 124 -4.24 8.23 7.90
CA ASP A 124 -4.96 9.37 7.31
C ASP A 124 -6.19 8.96 6.49
N VAL A 125 -6.27 7.70 6.05
CA VAL A 125 -7.40 7.20 5.23
C VAL A 125 -8.30 6.27 6.04
N PHE A 126 -7.73 5.38 6.85
CA PHE A 126 -8.48 4.30 7.48
C PHE A 126 -8.83 4.53 8.95
N LEU A 127 -8.01 5.28 9.69
CA LEU A 127 -8.19 5.47 11.14
C LEU A 127 -8.60 6.89 11.54
N ASN A 128 -8.20 7.91 10.78
CA ASN A 128 -8.49 9.31 11.10
C ASN A 128 -8.58 10.20 9.84
N PRO A 129 -9.53 9.91 8.93
CA PRO A 129 -9.77 10.79 7.78
C PRO A 129 -10.28 12.15 8.24
N LYS A 130 -9.81 13.22 7.60
CA LYS A 130 -10.09 14.61 8.02
C LYS A 130 -11.55 15.00 7.89
N ASP A 131 -12.23 14.51 6.86
CA ASP A 131 -13.54 15.03 6.43
C ASP A 131 -14.68 14.00 6.59
N GLN A 132 -14.41 12.85 7.21
CA GLN A 132 -15.36 11.73 7.29
C GLN A 132 -15.19 10.96 8.61
N LYS A 133 -16.20 10.15 8.98
CA LYS A 133 -16.06 9.20 10.09
C LYS A 133 -14.99 8.15 9.72
N PRO A 134 -14.11 7.74 10.66
CA PRO A 134 -13.14 6.70 10.36
C PRO A 134 -13.84 5.37 10.05
N PRO A 135 -13.45 4.67 8.97
CA PRO A 135 -14.02 3.37 8.63
C PRO A 135 -13.60 2.29 9.64
N PHE A 136 -12.45 2.46 10.30
CA PHE A 136 -11.93 1.52 11.29
C PHE A 136 -11.41 2.27 12.53
N LEU A 137 -11.43 1.58 13.67
CA LEU A 137 -11.03 2.13 14.97
C LEU A 137 -9.60 1.73 15.34
N ARG A 138 -9.14 0.55 14.93
CA ARG A 138 -7.79 0.06 15.20
C ARG A 138 -7.30 -0.93 14.15
N VAL A 139 -5.99 -1.14 14.15
CA VAL A 139 -5.30 -2.07 13.23
C VAL A 139 -4.77 -3.29 13.99
N ILE A 140 -5.06 -4.47 13.46
CA ILE A 140 -4.33 -5.72 13.73
C ILE A 140 -3.36 -5.92 12.56
N LEU A 141 -2.07 -5.72 12.80
CA LEU A 141 -1.02 -5.84 11.80
C LEU A 141 -0.48 -7.26 11.76
N ILE A 142 -0.54 -7.93 10.62
CA ILE A 142 0.20 -9.15 10.31
C ILE A 142 1.39 -8.75 9.44
N ILE A 143 2.61 -9.04 9.90
CA ILE A 143 3.82 -8.66 9.17
C ILE A 143 4.83 -9.80 9.12
N GLY A 144 5.31 -10.09 7.91
CA GLY A 144 6.42 -10.99 7.65
C GLY A 144 7.40 -10.34 6.66
N THR A 145 8.69 -10.45 6.91
CA THR A 145 9.73 -9.83 6.06
C THR A 145 10.77 -10.85 5.62
N MET A 146 11.66 -10.47 4.71
CA MET A 146 12.76 -11.33 4.26
C MET A 146 14.05 -10.99 5.03
N SER A 147 14.90 -11.99 5.26
CA SER A 147 16.09 -11.88 6.10
C SER A 147 17.14 -10.89 5.57
N ASP A 148 17.18 -10.68 4.24
CA ASP A 148 18.09 -9.73 3.55
C ASP A 148 17.67 -8.26 3.65
N LYS A 149 16.55 -7.95 4.31
CA LYS A 149 16.00 -6.59 4.38
C LYS A 149 16.48 -5.81 5.60
N ASP A 150 16.38 -4.50 5.49
CA ASP A 150 16.56 -3.54 6.59
C ASP A 150 15.32 -3.57 7.51
N LYS A 151 15.25 -4.63 8.33
CA LYS A 151 14.09 -4.96 9.17
C LYS A 151 13.77 -3.86 10.17
N ASP A 152 14.79 -3.27 10.77
CA ASP A 152 14.62 -2.22 11.76
C ASP A 152 13.87 -1.04 11.15
N ASN A 153 14.35 -0.53 10.01
CA ASN A 153 13.73 0.61 9.35
C ASN A 153 12.42 0.26 8.61
N ILE A 154 12.17 -1.03 8.34
CA ILE A 154 10.88 -1.49 7.81
C ILE A 154 9.83 -1.54 8.91
N ILE A 155 10.13 -2.06 10.09
CA ILE A 155 9.13 -2.30 11.13
C ILE A 155 8.82 -0.99 11.88
N ALA A 156 9.85 -0.19 12.18
CA ALA A 156 9.69 1.01 13.01
C ALA A 156 8.56 1.97 12.57
N PRO A 157 8.36 2.29 11.27
CA PRO A 157 7.33 3.23 10.86
C PRO A 157 5.88 2.76 11.06
N ILE A 158 5.63 1.46 11.00
CA ILE A 158 4.26 0.90 11.01
C ILE A 158 3.77 0.55 12.41
N LEU A 159 4.69 0.23 13.33
CA LEU A 159 4.33 -0.17 14.68
C LEU A 159 3.43 0.84 15.42
N PRO A 160 3.65 2.17 15.35
CA PRO A 160 2.80 3.15 16.04
C PRO A 160 1.34 3.17 15.59
N VAL A 161 1.05 2.62 14.41
CA VAL A 161 -0.32 2.57 13.86
C VAL A 161 -1.08 1.33 14.35
N ALA A 162 -0.36 0.29 14.78
CA ALA A 162 -0.95 -0.98 15.17
C ALA A 162 -1.34 -1.00 16.65
N HIS A 163 -2.52 -1.55 16.95
CA HIS A 163 -2.89 -1.93 18.32
C HIS A 163 -2.32 -3.31 18.66
N THR A 164 -2.43 -4.25 17.72
CA THR A 164 -1.93 -5.61 17.83
C THR A 164 -1.01 -5.89 16.64
N VAL A 165 0.12 -6.55 16.88
CA VAL A 165 1.05 -6.99 15.83
C VAL A 165 1.27 -8.50 15.95
N ILE A 166 1.04 -9.20 14.86
CA ILE A 166 1.28 -10.62 14.68
C ILE A 166 2.46 -10.75 13.70
N PHE A 167 3.63 -11.09 14.22
CA PHE A 167 4.77 -11.43 13.39
C PHE A 167 4.60 -12.85 12.85
N THR A 168 4.84 -13.03 11.56
CA THR A 168 4.72 -14.36 10.94
C THR A 168 5.91 -14.66 10.03
N SER A 169 6.24 -15.94 9.92
CA SER A 169 7.28 -16.43 9.02
C SER A 169 6.64 -16.97 7.75
N ALA A 170 7.06 -16.48 6.58
CA ALA A 170 6.63 -17.06 5.31
C ALA A 170 7.38 -18.38 5.07
N ASN A 171 6.79 -19.34 4.35
CA ASN A 171 7.43 -20.63 4.09
C ASN A 171 8.44 -20.56 2.92
N TYR A 172 9.43 -19.67 3.05
CA TYR A 172 10.49 -19.47 2.06
C TYR A 172 11.86 -19.49 2.74
N PRO A 173 12.92 -20.03 2.10
CA PRO A 173 14.26 -20.10 2.70
C PRO A 173 14.84 -18.75 3.14
N ARG A 174 14.34 -17.65 2.56
CA ARG A 174 14.76 -16.27 2.84
C ARG A 174 13.84 -15.53 3.80
N ALA A 175 12.80 -16.18 4.34
CA ALA A 175 11.93 -15.54 5.30
C ALA A 175 12.69 -15.26 6.59
N GLU A 176 12.45 -14.09 7.17
CA GLU A 176 12.89 -13.83 8.54
C GLU A 176 11.99 -14.59 9.52
N ARG A 177 12.57 -15.00 10.65
CA ARG A 177 11.81 -15.65 11.72
C ARG A 177 10.96 -14.64 12.47
N ALA A 178 9.71 -15.01 12.76
CA ALA A 178 8.78 -14.20 13.54
C ALA A 178 9.38 -13.75 14.90
N GLU A 179 10.11 -14.64 15.60
CA GLU A 179 10.75 -14.31 16.88
C GLU A 179 11.84 -13.22 16.74
N CYS A 180 12.57 -13.20 15.62
CA CYS A 180 13.58 -12.20 15.35
C CYS A 180 12.93 -10.82 15.13
N LEU A 181 11.81 -10.77 14.40
CA LEU A 181 11.04 -9.54 14.21
C LEU A 181 10.42 -9.04 15.53
N LEU A 182 9.93 -9.96 16.37
CA LEU A 182 9.43 -9.64 17.70
C LEU A 182 10.52 -9.01 18.58
N ALA A 183 11.73 -9.57 18.56
CA ALA A 183 12.84 -9.04 19.34
C ALA A 183 13.20 -7.60 18.93
N ILE A 184 13.24 -7.34 17.62
CA ILE A 184 13.43 -5.98 17.06
C ILE A 184 12.34 -5.04 17.58
N ALA A 185 11.07 -5.43 17.44
CA ALA A 185 9.95 -4.57 17.82
C ALA A 185 9.93 -4.26 19.33
N LYS A 186 10.23 -5.24 20.18
CA LYS A 186 10.33 -5.05 21.63
C LYS A 186 11.47 -4.10 22.03
N ALA A 187 12.59 -4.16 21.32
CA ALA A 187 13.71 -3.24 21.57
C ALA A 187 13.38 -1.79 21.19
N MET A 188 12.52 -1.59 20.19
CA MET A 188 12.09 -0.27 19.73
C MET A 188 11.02 0.38 20.61
N LEU A 189 10.17 -0.42 21.25
CA LEU A 189 8.93 0.04 21.87
C LEU A 189 8.78 -0.37 23.34
N PRO A 190 9.69 0.06 24.24
CA PRO A 190 9.55 -0.26 25.66
C PRO A 190 8.30 0.36 26.30
N GLU A 191 7.77 1.46 25.75
CA GLU A 191 6.67 2.22 26.37
C GLU A 191 5.33 2.20 25.59
N MET A 192 5.28 1.59 24.40
CA MET A 192 4.02 1.53 23.64
C MET A 192 3.12 0.38 24.09
N LYS A 193 1.80 0.64 24.13
CA LYS A 193 0.76 -0.34 24.45
C LYS A 193 0.41 -1.23 23.24
N VAL A 194 1.42 -1.82 22.59
CA VAL A 194 1.21 -2.76 21.49
C VAL A 194 1.20 -4.19 22.01
N VAL A 195 0.19 -4.96 21.60
CA VAL A 195 0.12 -6.39 21.90
C VAL A 195 0.86 -7.16 20.79
N PHE A 196 1.84 -7.97 21.17
CA PHE A 196 2.64 -8.74 20.22
C PHE A 196 2.34 -10.23 20.27
N HIS A 197 2.24 -10.84 19.09
CA HIS A 197 2.15 -12.28 18.89
C HIS A 197 3.13 -12.74 17.80
N THR A 198 3.43 -14.04 17.78
CA THR A 198 4.20 -14.71 16.73
C THR A 198 3.44 -15.93 16.23
N THR A 199 3.56 -16.23 14.94
CA THR A 199 3.08 -17.48 14.34
C THR A 199 4.09 -18.04 13.34
N ASP A 200 4.04 -19.34 13.10
CA ASP A 200 4.94 -20.03 12.17
C ASP A 200 4.48 -19.97 10.72
N SER A 201 3.20 -19.65 10.49
CA SER A 201 2.63 -19.52 9.16
C SER A 201 1.63 -18.37 9.08
N LEU A 202 1.42 -17.89 7.85
CA LEU A 202 0.43 -16.86 7.58
C LEU A 202 -1.00 -17.35 7.77
N ARG A 203 -1.27 -18.64 7.52
CA ARG A 203 -2.57 -19.26 7.81
C ARG A 203 -2.88 -19.15 9.30
N ASP A 204 -1.90 -19.46 10.14
CA ASP A 204 -2.04 -19.34 11.60
C ASP A 204 -2.17 -17.88 12.04
N ALA A 205 -1.45 -16.96 11.37
CA ALA A 205 -1.57 -15.53 11.64
C ALA A 205 -2.98 -15.01 11.34
N LEU A 206 -3.57 -15.41 10.21
CA LEU A 206 -4.94 -15.04 9.84
C LEU A 206 -5.97 -15.67 10.77
N ALA A 207 -5.78 -16.94 11.17
CA ALA A 207 -6.63 -17.60 12.15
C ALA A 207 -6.57 -16.88 13.51
N LEU A 208 -5.37 -16.56 14.00
CA LEU A 208 -5.18 -15.81 15.25
C LEU A 208 -5.81 -14.42 15.14
N ALA A 209 -5.56 -13.68 14.07
CA ALA A 209 -6.18 -12.38 13.84
C ALA A 209 -7.72 -12.47 13.89
N ARG A 210 -8.31 -13.53 13.32
CA ARG A 210 -9.76 -13.75 13.37
C ARG A 210 -10.29 -13.97 14.77
N THR A 211 -9.53 -14.64 15.65
CA THR A 211 -9.91 -14.82 17.06
C THR A 211 -9.81 -13.54 17.88
N LEU A 212 -8.88 -12.65 17.51
CA LEU A 212 -8.64 -11.37 18.18
C LEU A 212 -9.54 -10.24 17.65
N HIS A 213 -10.06 -10.40 16.43
CA HIS A 213 -10.84 -9.40 15.71
C HIS A 213 -12.11 -8.99 16.47
N GLN A 214 -12.34 -7.68 16.53
CA GLN A 214 -13.56 -7.07 17.03
C GLN A 214 -14.18 -6.14 15.97
N ALA A 215 -15.45 -5.81 16.13
CA ALA A 215 -16.12 -4.86 15.25
C ALA A 215 -15.37 -3.51 15.22
N GLY A 216 -15.11 -3.01 14.02
CA GLY A 216 -14.30 -1.79 13.80
C GLY A 216 -12.80 -2.04 13.60
N ASP A 217 -12.32 -3.28 13.68
CA ASP A 217 -10.91 -3.61 13.42
C ASP A 217 -10.65 -3.79 11.92
N LEU A 218 -9.50 -3.29 11.48
CA LEU A 218 -8.90 -3.63 10.19
C LEU A 218 -7.72 -4.58 10.39
N VAL A 219 -7.72 -5.72 9.71
CA VAL A 219 -6.51 -6.55 9.62
C VAL A 219 -5.67 -6.08 8.44
N VAL A 220 -4.38 -5.87 8.65
CA VAL A 220 -3.45 -5.45 7.59
C VAL A 220 -2.38 -6.51 7.43
N VAL A 221 -2.18 -7.03 6.22
CA VAL A 221 -1.11 -8.00 5.91
C VAL A 221 -0.05 -7.33 5.04
N THR A 222 1.19 -7.31 5.52
CA THR A 222 2.29 -6.61 4.83
C THR A 222 3.68 -7.18 5.14
N GLY A 223 4.73 -6.50 4.70
CA GLY A 223 6.14 -6.78 4.99
C GLY A 223 6.90 -7.45 3.86
N SER A 224 6.21 -8.16 2.96
CA SER A 224 6.79 -8.71 1.74
C SER A 224 5.72 -9.09 0.71
N PHE A 225 6.11 -9.17 -0.56
CA PHE A 225 5.24 -9.73 -1.60
C PHE A 225 4.93 -11.21 -1.39
N TYR A 226 5.84 -11.97 -0.77
CA TYR A 226 5.61 -13.38 -0.43
C TYR A 226 4.53 -13.51 0.64
N THR A 227 4.61 -12.72 1.70
CA THR A 227 3.58 -12.66 2.75
C THR A 227 2.22 -12.27 2.18
N VAL A 228 2.16 -11.27 1.29
CA VAL A 228 0.92 -10.88 0.64
C VAL A 228 0.42 -11.97 -0.33
N GLY A 229 1.32 -12.62 -1.06
CA GLY A 229 0.98 -13.72 -1.97
C GLY A 229 0.34 -14.90 -1.23
N ASP A 230 0.99 -15.37 -0.16
CA ASP A 230 0.46 -16.41 0.72
C ASP A 230 -0.91 -15.99 1.29
N ALA A 231 -1.12 -14.69 1.59
CA ALA A 231 -2.38 -14.20 2.15
C ALA A 231 -3.51 -14.38 1.14
N ARG A 232 -3.25 -14.00 -0.11
CA ARG A 232 -4.21 -14.11 -1.21
C ARG A 232 -4.57 -15.56 -1.48
N GLU A 233 -3.59 -16.47 -1.40
CA GLU A 233 -3.83 -17.91 -1.54
C GLU A 233 -4.73 -18.45 -0.43
N VAL A 234 -4.48 -18.06 0.82
CA VAL A 234 -5.30 -18.50 1.97
C VAL A 234 -6.72 -17.90 1.93
N ILE A 235 -6.87 -16.64 1.49
CA ILE A 235 -8.14 -15.91 1.50
C ILE A 235 -9.05 -16.32 0.32
N GLY A 236 -8.49 -16.68 -0.83
CA GLY A 236 -9.28 -17.16 -1.99
C GLY A 236 -9.60 -16.11 -3.05
N GLY A 237 -8.88 -14.98 -3.09
CA GLY A 237 -8.85 -14.07 -4.25
C GLY A 237 -10.10 -13.21 -4.50
N GLU A 238 -11.12 -13.22 -3.64
CA GLU A 238 -12.25 -12.30 -3.76
C GLU A 238 -11.84 -10.87 -3.35
N VAL A 239 -11.85 -9.93 -4.30
CA VAL A 239 -11.66 -8.51 -4.04
C VAL A 239 -12.97 -7.92 -3.53
N VAL A 240 -12.94 -7.19 -2.41
CA VAL A 240 -14.14 -6.58 -1.81
C VAL A 240 -13.98 -5.06 -1.80
N TYR A 241 -14.97 -4.34 -2.33
CA TYR A 241 -14.98 -2.88 -2.27
C TYR A 241 -15.36 -2.42 -0.85
N LEU A 242 -14.68 -1.41 -0.31
CA LEU A 242 -14.91 -1.00 1.09
C LEU A 242 -16.38 -0.61 1.36
N LYS A 243 -17.06 0.00 0.37
CA LYS A 243 -18.49 0.34 0.47
C LYS A 243 -19.37 -0.86 0.86
N SER A 244 -19.10 -2.06 0.33
CA SER A 244 -19.87 -3.25 0.69
C SER A 244 -19.57 -3.77 2.10
N LEU A 245 -18.39 -3.46 2.66
CA LEU A 245 -18.02 -3.82 4.03
C LEU A 245 -18.62 -2.86 5.06
N THR A 246 -18.71 -1.56 4.73
CA THR A 246 -19.26 -0.53 5.63
C THR A 246 -20.77 -0.50 5.68
N GLU A 247 -21.48 -1.02 4.66
CA GLU A 247 -22.94 -1.19 4.68
C GLU A 247 -23.41 -2.39 5.54
N SER A 248 -22.47 -3.25 5.95
CA SER A 248 -22.72 -4.47 6.74
C SER A 248 -22.39 -4.32 8.23
N ILE A 249 -22.00 -3.12 8.67
CA ILE A 249 -21.68 -2.75 10.07
C ILE A 249 -22.71 -1.75 10.57
#